data_AF-A0A4Q8LGL9-F1
#
_entry.id   AF-A0A4Q8LGL9-F1
#
_cell.length_a   1.000
_cell.length_b   1.000
_cell.length_c   1.000
_cell.angle_alpha   90.00
_cell.angle_beta   90.00
_cell.angle_gamma   90.00
#
_symmetry.space_group_name_H-M   'P 1'
#
loop_
_entity.id
_entity.type
_entity.pdbx_description
1 polymer ?
#
loop_
_entity_poly.entity_id
_entity_poly.type
_entity_poly.pdbx_seq_one_letter_code
_entity_poly.pdbx_strand_id
1 'polypeptide(L)'
;MSTATLEHGPLGALEQALQEERRALLDNDVMALLASTEAKVRALRQAEAHPPPAAAAARLDALRRLNQANGVLLARRRREVDWALRHLGRVESTGTYNAAGLAGTRAHGRSLAVV
;
A
#
# COMPACT_ATOMS: atom_id res chain seq x y z
N MET A 1 -22.43 17.71 -21.45
CA MET A 1 -21.79 16.38 -21.55
C MET A 1 -20.78 16.21 -20.40
N SER A 2 -21.18 16.31 -19.13
CA SER A 2 -20.23 16.75 -18.08
C SER A 2 -20.17 15.95 -16.78
N THR A 3 -20.96 14.90 -16.57
CA THR A 3 -20.88 14.08 -15.34
C THR A 3 -20.35 12.67 -15.60
N ALA A 4 -20.75 12.03 -16.70
CA ALA A 4 -20.32 10.67 -17.05
C ALA A 4 -18.81 10.55 -17.32
N THR A 5 -18.18 11.55 -17.97
CA THR A 5 -16.73 11.58 -18.21
C THR A 5 -15.91 11.86 -16.95
N LEU A 6 -16.52 12.50 -15.94
CA LEU A 6 -15.88 12.62 -14.63
C LEU A 6 -15.97 11.28 -13.89
N GLU A 7 -17.12 10.59 -13.91
CA GLU A 7 -17.26 9.27 -13.28
C GLU A 7 -16.38 8.18 -13.93
N HIS A 8 -16.21 8.19 -15.25
CA HIS A 8 -15.44 7.17 -15.99
C HIS A 8 -14.03 7.65 -16.40
N GLY A 9 -13.58 8.81 -15.90
CA GLY A 9 -12.26 9.37 -16.19
C GLY A 9 -11.15 8.76 -15.33
N PRO A 10 -9.90 9.26 -15.44
CA PRO A 10 -8.76 8.74 -14.67
C PRO A 10 -8.97 8.82 -13.15
N LEU A 11 -9.74 9.82 -12.68
CA LEU A 11 -10.12 9.91 -11.25
C LEU A 11 -11.12 8.84 -10.82
N GLY A 12 -12.02 8.41 -11.71
CA GLY A 12 -12.93 7.29 -11.44
C GLY A 12 -12.21 5.96 -11.41
N ALA A 13 -11.29 5.74 -12.34
CA ALA A 13 -10.41 4.57 -12.33
C ALA A 13 -9.55 4.50 -11.05
N LEU A 14 -9.04 5.66 -10.59
CA LEU A 14 -8.30 5.76 -9.33
C LEU A 14 -9.18 5.44 -8.11
N GLU A 15 -10.42 5.92 -8.12
CA GLU A 15 -11.39 5.65 -7.07
C GLU A 15 -11.70 4.15 -6.95
N GLN A 16 -11.99 3.50 -8.08
CA GLN A 16 -12.22 2.05 -8.14
C GLN A 16 -11.00 1.27 -7.64
N ALA A 17 -9.80 1.61 -8.12
CA ALA A 17 -8.57 0.94 -7.68
C ALA A 17 -8.33 1.08 -6.16
N LEU A 18 -8.65 2.24 -5.56
CA LEU A 18 -8.55 2.44 -4.11
C LEU A 18 -9.62 1.65 -3.32
N GLN A 19 -10.81 1.48 -3.87
CA GLN A 19 -11.86 0.65 -3.26
C GLN A 19 -11.50 -0.83 -3.32
N GLU A 20 -10.98 -1.31 -4.45
CA GLU A 20 -10.48 -2.66 -4.62
C GLU A 20 -9.29 -2.95 -3.70
N GLU A 21 -8.33 -2.01 -3.59
CA GLU A 21 -7.21 -2.10 -2.65
C GLU A 21 -7.71 -2.26 -1.22
N ARG A 22 -8.70 -1.45 -0.81
CA ARG A 22 -9.30 -1.56 0.51
C ARG A 22 -9.92 -2.93 0.75
N ARG A 23 -10.67 -3.43 -0.23
CA ARG A 23 -11.31 -4.76 -0.15
C ARG A 23 -10.26 -5.86 -0.05
N ALA A 24 -9.23 -5.82 -0.88
CA ALA A 24 -8.12 -6.76 -0.84
C ALA A 24 -7.39 -6.78 0.52
N LEU A 25 -7.20 -5.61 1.15
CA LEU A 25 -6.60 -5.50 2.49
C LEU A 25 -7.49 -6.06 3.62
N LEU A 26 -8.81 -5.96 3.47
CA LEU A 26 -9.77 -6.52 4.43
C LEU A 26 -9.85 -8.04 4.27
N ASP A 27 -9.94 -8.52 3.02
CA ASP A 27 -10.08 -9.92 2.66
C ASP A 27 -8.75 -10.70 2.72
N ASN A 28 -7.61 -10.00 2.90
CA ASN A 28 -6.25 -10.54 2.86
C ASN A 28 -5.91 -11.21 1.51
N ASP A 29 -6.48 -10.69 0.43
CA ASP A 29 -6.23 -11.17 -0.91
C ASP A 29 -5.03 -10.45 -1.52
N VAL A 30 -3.88 -11.12 -1.51
CA VAL A 30 -2.62 -10.57 -2.04
C VAL A 30 -2.69 -10.38 -3.56
N MET A 31 -3.39 -11.26 -4.27
CA MET A 31 -3.48 -11.18 -5.73
C MET A 31 -4.35 -10.01 -6.15
N ALA A 32 -5.49 -9.81 -5.47
CA ALA A 32 -6.32 -8.64 -5.67
C ALA A 32 -5.58 -7.35 -5.28
N LEU A 33 -4.78 -7.37 -4.21
CA LEU A 33 -3.99 -6.21 -3.78
C LEU A 33 -2.94 -5.80 -4.83
N LEU A 34 -2.27 -6.76 -5.46
CA LEU A 34 -1.32 -6.51 -6.54
C LEU A 34 -2.02 -5.94 -7.78
N ALA A 35 -3.15 -6.55 -8.18
CA ALA A 35 -3.94 -6.08 -9.32
C ALA A 35 -4.48 -4.65 -9.10
N SER A 36 -5.02 -4.35 -7.92
CA SER A 36 -5.49 -3.02 -7.57
C SER A 36 -4.35 -1.99 -7.50
N THR A 37 -3.15 -2.41 -7.09
CA THR A 37 -1.96 -1.54 -7.08
C THR A 37 -1.54 -1.18 -8.51
N GLU A 38 -1.54 -2.13 -9.44
CA GLU A 38 -1.25 -1.85 -10.85
C GLU A 38 -2.30 -0.91 -11.45
N ALA A 39 -3.58 -1.16 -11.18
CA ALA A 39 -4.68 -0.29 -11.61
C ALA A 39 -4.52 1.14 -11.05
N LYS A 40 -4.14 1.28 -9.77
CA LYS A 40 -3.87 2.58 -9.12
C LYS A 40 -2.75 3.34 -9.84
N VAL A 41 -1.62 2.69 -10.11
CA VAL A 41 -0.49 3.30 -10.82
C VAL A 41 -0.88 3.71 -12.24
N ARG A 42 -1.66 2.88 -12.95
CA ARG A 42 -2.15 3.18 -14.29
C ARG A 42 -3.06 4.42 -14.29
N ALA A 43 -4.00 4.50 -13.35
CA ALA A 43 -4.91 5.64 -13.21
C ALA A 43 -4.15 6.93 -12.85
N LEU A 44 -3.14 6.86 -11.98
CA LEU A 44 -2.29 8.00 -11.64
C LEU A 44 -1.51 8.52 -12.86
N ARG A 45 -0.89 7.63 -13.63
CA ARG A 45 -0.17 8.02 -14.86
C ARG A 45 -1.10 8.71 -15.87
N GLN A 46 -2.34 8.24 -16.00
CA GLN A 46 -3.33 8.86 -16.86
C GLN A 46 -3.74 10.26 -16.36
N ALA A 47 -3.90 10.42 -15.04
CA ALA A 47 -4.19 11.70 -14.40
C ALA A 47 -3.01 12.68 -14.48
N GLU A 48 -1.77 12.21 -14.44
CA GLU A 48 -0.57 13.03 -14.65
C GLU A 48 -0.45 13.50 -16.10
N ALA A 49 -0.74 12.62 -17.06
CA ALA A 49 -0.74 12.97 -18.49
C ALA A 49 -1.84 13.97 -18.86
N HIS A 50 -2.98 13.92 -18.16
CA HIS A 50 -4.11 14.83 -18.35
C HIS A 50 -4.55 15.40 -17.00
N PRO A 51 -3.87 16.45 -16.52
CA PRO A 51 -4.13 17.02 -15.20
C PRO A 51 -5.61 17.38 -15.04
N PRO A 52 -6.26 16.94 -13.95
CA PRO A 52 -7.66 17.23 -13.73
C PRO A 52 -7.88 18.74 -13.52
N PRO A 53 -9.05 19.26 -13.95
CA PRO A 53 -9.35 20.69 -13.79
C PRO A 53 -9.48 21.07 -12.31
N ALA A 54 -9.28 22.35 -11.98
CA ALA A 54 -9.38 22.87 -10.61
C ALA A 54 -10.74 22.56 -9.94
N ALA A 55 -11.82 22.45 -10.73
CA ALA A 55 -13.14 22.03 -10.25
C ALA A 55 -13.15 20.62 -9.60
N ALA A 56 -12.16 19.78 -9.89
CA ALA A 56 -12.02 18.44 -9.31
C ALA A 56 -11.27 18.43 -7.95
N ALA A 57 -10.85 19.59 -7.41
CA ALA A 57 -10.08 19.67 -6.18
C ALA A 57 -10.75 18.94 -4.99
N ALA A 58 -12.06 19.14 -4.80
CA ALA A 58 -12.80 18.46 -3.73
C ALA A 58 -12.78 16.93 -3.86
N ARG A 59 -12.81 16.43 -5.11
CA ARG A 59 -12.74 14.99 -5.40
C ARG A 59 -11.34 14.44 -5.17
N LEU A 60 -10.30 15.17 -5.58
CA LEU A 60 -8.91 14.80 -5.29
C LEU A 60 -8.66 14.70 -3.78
N ASP A 61 -9.21 15.63 -3.01
CA ASP A 61 -9.13 15.59 -1.55
C ASP A 61 -9.85 14.36 -0.96
N ALA A 62 -11.00 13.97 -1.52
CA ALA A 62 -11.68 12.75 -1.12
C ALA A 62 -10.84 11.50 -1.42
N LEU A 63 -10.24 11.41 -2.62
CA LEU A 63 -9.35 10.31 -3.01
C LEU A 63 -8.08 10.25 -2.15
N ARG A 64 -7.51 11.41 -1.80
CA ARG A 64 -6.38 11.51 -0.88
C ARG A 64 -6.73 10.96 0.51
N ARG A 65 -7.90 11.31 1.06
CA ARG A 65 -8.37 10.77 2.34
C ARG A 65 -8.59 9.26 2.29
N LEU A 66 -9.16 8.75 1.19
CA LEU A 66 -9.33 7.31 0.99
C LEU A 66 -7.98 6.57 0.95
N ASN A 67 -7.01 7.10 0.21
CA ASN A 67 -5.66 6.56 0.16
C ASN A 67 -4.98 6.55 1.54
N GLN A 68 -5.09 7.64 2.30
CA GLN A 68 -4.58 7.70 3.68
C GLN A 68 -5.22 6.63 4.57
N ALA A 69 -6.54 6.43 4.47
CA ALA A 69 -7.25 5.40 5.22
C ALA A 69 -6.77 3.98 4.85
N ASN A 70 -6.51 3.71 3.57
CA ASN A 70 -5.94 2.43 3.14
C ASN A 70 -4.50 2.26 3.64
N GLY A 71 -3.70 3.33 3.66
CA GLY A 71 -2.34 3.30 4.23
C GLY A 71 -2.30 2.88 5.70
N VAL A 72 -3.30 3.29 6.49
CA VAL A 72 -3.44 2.83 7.89
C VAL A 72 -3.74 1.33 7.96
N LEU A 73 -4.60 0.81 7.09
CA LEU A 73 -4.89 -0.63 7.00
C LEU A 73 -3.66 -1.43 6.60
N LEU A 74 -2.93 -0.97 5.59
CA LEU A 74 -1.68 -1.61 5.13
C LEU A 74 -0.64 -1.65 6.25
N ALA A 75 -0.44 -0.55 6.98
CA ALA A 75 0.49 -0.48 8.11
C ALA A 75 0.11 -1.45 9.23
N ARG A 76 -1.19 -1.62 9.50
CA ARG A 76 -1.69 -2.62 10.44
C ARG A 76 -1.40 -4.04 9.96
N ARG A 77 -1.72 -4.36 8.69
CA ARG A 77 -1.47 -5.68 8.11
C ARG A 77 0.00 -6.05 8.11
N ARG A 78 0.88 -5.10 7.77
CA ARG A 78 2.33 -5.30 7.86
C ARG A 78 2.76 -5.69 9.28
N ARG A 79 2.28 -4.98 10.31
CA ARG A 79 2.58 -5.34 11.71
C ARG A 79 2.07 -6.72 12.10
N GLU A 80 0.89 -7.11 11.63
CA GLU A 80 0.32 -8.45 11.88
C GLU A 80 1.16 -9.55 11.23
N VAL A 81 1.59 -9.36 9.98
CA VAL A 81 2.51 -10.27 9.27
C VAL A 81 3.87 -10.33 9.98
N ASP A 82 4.46 -9.19 10.31
CA ASP A 82 5.75 -9.11 11.01
C ASP A 82 5.67 -9.78 12.39
N TRP A 83 4.52 -9.66 13.08
CA TRP A 83 4.26 -10.39 14.31
C TRP A 83 4.21 -11.90 14.06
N ALA A 84 3.42 -12.38 13.10
CA ALA A 84 3.29 -13.80 12.78
C ALA A 84 4.63 -14.43 12.37
N LEU A 85 5.41 -13.75 11.52
CA LEU A 85 6.73 -14.21 11.08
C LEU A 85 7.71 -14.34 12.25
N ARG A 86 7.72 -13.38 13.18
CA ARG A 86 8.53 -13.47 14.41
C ARG A 86 8.13 -14.65 15.28
N HIS A 87 6.83 -14.94 15.39
CA HIS A 87 6.33 -16.07 16.19
C HIS A 87 6.66 -17.42 15.54
N LEU A 88 6.76 -17.48 14.21
CA LEU A 88 7.21 -18.65 13.46
C LEU A 88 8.74 -18.81 13.42
N GLY A 89 9.48 -18.02 14.20
CA GLY A 89 10.94 -18.12 14.31
C GLY A 89 11.71 -17.39 13.20
N ARG A 90 11.04 -16.65 12.30
CA ARG A 90 11.72 -15.79 11.33
C ARG A 90 12.11 -14.49 12.03
N VAL A 91 13.36 -14.43 12.48
CA VAL A 91 13.99 -13.19 12.99
C VAL A 91 14.60 -12.48 11.79
N GLU A 92 13.97 -11.41 11.31
CA GLU A 92 14.63 -10.54 10.33
C GLU A 92 15.88 -9.91 10.93
N SER A 93 16.97 -9.89 10.15
CA SER A 93 18.16 -9.10 10.45
C SER A 93 17.82 -7.63 10.27
N THR A 94 17.19 -7.00 11.26
CA THR A 94 17.12 -5.53 11.31
C THR A 94 18.55 -5.00 11.31
N GLY A 95 18.95 -4.33 10.22
CA GLY A 95 20.25 -3.69 10.12
C GLY A 95 20.39 -2.67 11.26
N THR A 96 21.25 -2.97 12.23
CA THR A 96 21.58 -2.03 13.29
C THR A 96 22.69 -1.12 12.76
N TYR A 97 22.46 0.18 12.77
CA TYR A 97 23.52 1.16 12.59
C TYR A 97 24.36 1.18 13.87
N ASN A 98 25.67 0.99 13.76
CA ASN A 98 26.56 1.26 14.89
C ASN A 98 26.72 2.78 15.09
N ALA A 99 27.30 3.21 16.21
CA ALA A 99 27.56 4.62 16.49
C ALA A 99 28.50 5.32 15.47
N ALA A 100 29.07 4.56 14.52
CA ALA A 100 29.88 5.06 13.41
C ALA A 100 29.10 5.14 12.08
N GLY A 101 27.78 4.90 12.08
CA GLY A 101 26.93 5.01 10.88
C GLY A 101 27.10 3.88 9.87
N LEU A 102 27.85 2.82 10.19
CA LEU A 102 28.03 1.67 9.31
C LEU A 102 26.86 0.70 9.45
N ALA A 103 26.32 0.27 8.31
CA ALA A 103 25.29 -0.76 8.24
C ALA A 103 25.90 -2.12 8.63
N GLY A 104 25.60 -2.59 9.84
CA GLY A 104 25.95 -3.94 10.28
C GLY A 104 24.74 -4.85 10.24
N THR A 105 24.80 -5.93 9.47
CA THR A 105 23.87 -7.05 9.59
C THR A 105 24.34 -7.96 10.72
N ARG A 106 23.85 -7.77 11.95
CA ARG A 106 23.99 -8.83 12.97
C ARG A 106 22.87 -9.83 12.80
N ALA A 107 23.16 -10.90 12.06
CA ALA A 107 22.37 -12.11 12.11
C ALA A 107 22.61 -12.80 13.47
N HIS A 108 21.74 -12.54 14.45
CA HIS A 108 21.66 -13.39 15.62
C HIS A 108 20.71 -14.56 15.32
N GLY A 109 21.22 -15.54 14.57
CA GLY A 109 20.61 -16.86 14.48
C GLY A 109 20.94 -17.65 15.74
N ARG A 110 19.93 -17.99 16.54
CA ARG A 110 20.04 -19.11 17.48
C ARG A 110 19.24 -20.26 16.89
N SER A 111 19.91 -21.36 16.55
CA SER A 111 19.24 -22.61 16.19
C SER A 111 18.40 -23.06 17.38
N LEU A 112 17.08 -23.12 17.20
CA LEU A 112 16.23 -23.93 18.07
C LEU A 112 16.32 -25.34 17.52
N ALA A 113 17.08 -26.20 18.21
CA ALA A 113 16.96 -27.63 18.01
C ALA A 113 15.53 -28.04 18.40
N VAL A 114 14.80 -28.62 17.44
CA VAL A 114 13.54 -29.31 17.72
C VAL A 114 13.93 -30.72 18.17
N VAL A 115 13.48 -31.12 19.36
CA VAL A 115 13.59 -32.48 19.91
C VAL A 115 12.54 -33.38 19.28
#